data_AF-X0QNN4-F1
#
_entry.id   AF-X0QNN4-F1
#
_cell.length_a   1.000
_cell.length_b   1.000
_cell.length_c   1.000
_cell.angle_alpha   90.00
_cell.angle_beta   90.00
_cell.angle_gamma   90.00
#
_symmetry.space_group_name_H-M   'P 1'
#
loop_
_entity.id
_entity.type
_entity.pdbx_description
1 polymer ?
#
loop_
_entity_poly.entity_id
_entity_poly.type
_entity_poly.pdbx_seq_one_letter_code
_entity_poly.pdbx_strand_id
1 'polypeptide(L)'
;MGLMGVAANTSERVHSVPPAMYGGNIDINELGAGATVYYPVQVAGALFYTGDSHFAQGDGEVALTALEASARATFKFTLLKAGKDKIPGKEIVQPLAENAEFWITPGLDEDLDEAMKKSTREAIRFLNQEYGIDEAIAYAYLSAATDFEVSQVVDKTKGIHAKIRKADFKEFEK
;
A
#
# COMPACT_ATOMS: atom_id res chain seq x y z
N MET A 1 9.33 -0.90 -7.22
CA MET A 1 9.17 0.34 -8.01
C MET A 1 8.70 1.38 -7.03
N GLY A 2 9.36 2.53 -6.94
CA GLY A 2 8.95 3.60 -6.02
C GLY A 2 7.59 4.20 -6.39
N LEU A 3 7.41 4.42 -7.70
CA LEU A 3 6.19 5.00 -8.25
C LEU A 3 5.34 3.99 -9.03
N MET A 4 4.14 3.73 -8.52
CA MET A 4 3.09 2.94 -9.18
C MET A 4 1.70 3.45 -8.80
N GLY A 5 0.80 3.58 -9.77
CA GLY A 5 -0.55 4.04 -9.49
C GLY A 5 -1.50 3.99 -10.69
N VAL A 6 -2.70 4.50 -10.47
CA VAL A 6 -3.75 4.68 -11.48
C VAL A 6 -4.05 6.16 -11.65
N ALA A 7 -4.63 6.59 -12.77
CA ALA A 7 -4.97 7.99 -12.96
C ALA A 7 -6.02 8.44 -11.93
N ALA A 8 -5.76 9.58 -11.29
CA ALA A 8 -6.68 10.19 -10.34
C ALA A 8 -7.94 10.70 -11.05
N ASN A 9 -9.09 10.64 -10.38
CA ASN A 9 -10.34 11.22 -10.90
C ASN A 9 -10.39 12.74 -10.72
N THR A 10 -9.62 13.46 -11.53
CA THR A 10 -9.57 14.92 -11.55
C THR A 10 -9.23 15.46 -12.94
N SER A 11 -9.65 16.69 -13.22
CA SER A 11 -9.21 17.44 -14.41
C SER A 11 -7.89 18.19 -14.20
N GLU A 12 -7.46 18.34 -12.95
CA GLU A 12 -6.22 19.05 -12.62
C GLU A 12 -4.99 18.18 -12.88
N ARG A 13 -3.85 18.83 -13.17
CA ARG A 13 -2.58 18.11 -13.31
C ARG A 13 -2.13 17.61 -11.94
N VAL A 14 -1.88 16.32 -11.85
CA VAL A 14 -1.41 15.66 -10.64
C VAL A 14 0.12 15.63 -10.64
N HIS A 15 0.71 16.07 -9.53
CA HIS A 15 2.15 16.03 -9.32
C HIS A 15 2.59 14.59 -9.00
N SER A 16 3.69 14.10 -9.58
CA SER A 16 4.14 12.72 -9.37
C SER A 16 4.71 12.45 -7.97
N VAL A 17 5.33 13.47 -7.35
CA VAL A 17 5.95 13.37 -6.01
C VAL A 17 4.97 12.94 -4.90
N PRO A 18 3.92 13.68 -4.52
CA PRO A 18 3.12 13.25 -3.36
C PRO A 18 2.28 12.00 -3.68
N PRO A 19 2.45 10.88 -2.97
CA PRO A 19 1.53 9.75 -3.07
C PRO A 19 0.15 10.11 -2.53
N ALA A 20 -0.86 9.38 -2.99
CA ALA A 20 -2.23 9.53 -2.53
C ALA A 20 -3.05 8.23 -2.75
N MET A 21 -4.38 8.34 -2.64
CA MET A 21 -5.31 7.21 -2.74
C MET A 21 -5.25 6.45 -4.07
N TYR A 22 -4.70 7.06 -5.13
CA TYR A 22 -4.51 6.44 -6.44
C TYR A 22 -3.16 5.72 -6.59
N GLY A 23 -2.32 5.71 -5.55
CA GLY A 23 -0.93 5.27 -5.64
C GLY A 23 0.02 6.45 -5.75
N GLY A 24 0.98 6.36 -6.67
CA GLY A 24 2.02 7.37 -6.88
C GLY A 24 3.35 6.93 -6.26
N ASN A 25 4.14 7.91 -5.81
CA ASN A 25 5.46 7.74 -5.18
C ASN A 25 5.32 7.24 -3.73
N ILE A 26 4.98 5.96 -3.55
CA ILE A 26 4.73 5.44 -2.19
C ILE A 26 6.05 5.02 -1.53
N ASP A 27 7.01 4.55 -2.33
CA ASP A 27 8.36 4.20 -1.89
C ASP A 27 8.38 3.21 -0.73
N ILE A 28 7.75 2.05 -0.97
CA ILE A 28 7.77 0.90 -0.03
C ILE A 28 8.67 -0.19 -0.59
N ASN A 29 9.64 -0.61 0.22
CA ASN A 29 10.68 -1.58 -0.13
C ASN A 29 10.12 -2.96 -0.50
N GLU A 30 9.03 -3.36 0.16
CA GLU A 30 8.33 -4.63 -0.03
C GLU A 30 7.64 -4.73 -1.39
N LEU A 31 7.48 -3.63 -2.14
CA LEU A 31 6.82 -3.58 -3.45
C LEU A 31 7.80 -3.94 -4.60
N GLY A 32 8.43 -5.09 -4.43
CA GLY A 32 9.38 -5.69 -5.37
C GLY A 32 8.77 -6.82 -6.22
N ALA A 33 9.65 -7.60 -6.85
CA ALA A 33 9.24 -8.78 -7.61
C ALA A 33 8.51 -9.80 -6.71
N GLY A 34 7.33 -10.26 -7.15
CA GLY A 34 6.48 -11.17 -6.38
C GLY A 34 5.44 -10.48 -5.49
N ALA A 35 5.50 -9.15 -5.34
CA ALA A 35 4.45 -8.40 -4.68
C ALA A 35 3.25 -8.15 -5.62
N THR A 36 2.07 -8.01 -5.02
CA THR A 36 0.83 -7.57 -5.67
C THR A 36 0.38 -6.28 -5.01
N VAL A 37 0.00 -5.28 -5.81
CA VAL A 37 -0.61 -4.04 -5.30
C VAL A 37 -2.01 -3.88 -5.88
N TYR A 38 -2.94 -3.49 -5.03
CA TYR A 38 -4.33 -3.24 -5.35
C TYR A 38 -4.58 -1.74 -5.30
N TYR A 39 -5.18 -1.21 -6.38
CA TYR A 39 -5.55 0.20 -6.49
C TYR A 39 -7.05 0.34 -6.72
N PRO A 40 -7.71 1.34 -6.09
CA PRO A 40 -9.07 1.69 -6.44
C PRO A 40 -9.10 2.27 -7.86
N VAL A 41 -9.89 1.68 -8.76
CA VAL A 41 -10.07 2.23 -10.11
C VAL A 41 -10.86 3.55 -10.01
N GLN A 42 -10.20 4.68 -10.28
CA GLN A 42 -10.83 6.00 -10.14
C GLN A 42 -11.44 6.51 -11.46
N VAL A 43 -10.91 6.09 -12.60
CA VAL A 43 -11.37 6.48 -13.94
C VAL A 43 -11.46 5.27 -14.87
N ALA A 44 -12.23 5.41 -15.96
CA ALA A 44 -12.39 4.35 -16.95
C ALA A 44 -11.03 3.87 -17.49
N GLY A 45 -10.80 2.56 -17.46
CA GLY A 45 -9.55 1.93 -17.89
C GLY A 45 -8.44 1.94 -16.85
N ALA A 46 -8.65 2.53 -15.67
CA ALA A 46 -7.68 2.77 -14.60
C ALA A 46 -6.48 3.66 -14.99
N LEU A 47 -5.95 3.51 -16.20
CA LEU A 47 -4.81 4.24 -16.74
C LEU A 47 -3.59 4.09 -15.83
N PHE A 48 -3.20 2.83 -15.60
CA PHE A 48 -2.03 2.49 -14.79
C PHE A 48 -0.76 3.15 -15.35
N TYR A 49 0.09 3.62 -14.43
CA TYR A 49 1.42 4.14 -14.73
C TYR A 49 2.43 3.66 -13.68
N THR A 50 3.70 3.66 -14.06
CA THR A 50 4.82 3.36 -13.18
C THR A 50 6.08 4.07 -13.65
N GLY A 51 7.00 4.31 -12.73
CA GLY A 51 8.30 4.91 -12.94
C GLY A 51 9.12 4.78 -11.65
N ASP A 52 10.17 5.59 -11.53
CA ASP A 52 10.96 5.70 -10.30
C ASP A 52 11.46 4.33 -9.79
N SER A 53 12.33 3.73 -10.60
CA SER A 53 12.86 2.40 -10.30
C SER A 53 14.07 2.48 -9.38
N HIS A 54 13.97 1.80 -8.24
CA HIS A 54 15.04 1.70 -7.25
C HIS A 54 15.72 0.33 -7.32
N PHE A 55 17.05 0.32 -7.26
CA PHE A 55 17.81 -0.93 -7.06
C PHE A 55 17.88 -1.33 -5.58
N ALA A 56 17.89 -0.33 -4.70
CA ALA A 56 17.83 -0.49 -3.26
C ALA A 56 17.30 0.80 -2.65
N GLN A 57 16.50 0.66 -1.59
CA GLN A 57 16.01 1.76 -0.77
C GLN A 57 15.96 1.28 0.68
N GLY A 58 16.12 2.21 1.63
CA GLY A 58 15.87 1.97 3.04
C GLY A 58 14.65 2.76 3.50
N ASP A 59 13.97 2.27 4.53
CA ASP A 59 12.81 2.92 5.15
C ASP A 59 13.11 4.38 5.50
N GLY A 60 12.22 5.26 5.08
CA GLY A 60 12.31 6.71 5.28
C GLY A 60 12.90 7.48 4.11
N GLU A 61 13.66 6.86 3.20
CA GLU A 61 14.26 7.54 2.03
C GLU A 61 14.94 8.88 2.39
N VAL A 62 15.67 8.89 3.51
CA VAL A 62 16.02 10.12 4.24
C VAL A 62 16.91 11.11 3.47
N ALA A 63 17.50 10.67 2.36
CA ALA A 63 18.35 11.47 1.50
C ALA A 63 17.63 11.93 0.21
N LEU A 64 16.30 11.97 0.22
CA LEU A 64 15.40 12.33 -0.89
C LEU A 64 15.27 11.28 -2.00
N THR A 65 16.29 10.46 -2.22
CA THR A 65 16.28 9.46 -3.30
C THR A 65 16.78 8.12 -2.80
N ALA A 66 16.33 7.05 -3.46
CA ALA A 66 16.88 5.72 -3.35
C ALA A 66 18.19 5.55 -4.17
N LEU A 67 18.65 4.30 -4.31
CA LEU A 67 19.60 3.96 -5.36
C LEU A 67 18.86 3.90 -6.71
N GLU A 68 18.73 5.08 -7.33
CA GLU A 68 18.01 5.28 -8.59
C GLU A 68 18.71 4.61 -9.78
N ALA A 69 17.98 3.77 -10.51
CA ALA A 69 18.50 3.18 -11.75
C ALA A 69 17.37 2.69 -12.65
N SER A 70 17.55 2.78 -13.97
CA SER A 70 16.55 2.29 -14.92
C SER A 70 16.34 0.78 -14.81
N ALA A 71 15.08 0.36 -14.69
CA ALA A 71 14.69 -1.04 -14.69
C ALA A 71 13.66 -1.35 -15.78
N ARG A 72 13.55 -2.64 -16.13
CA ARG A 72 12.44 -3.19 -16.91
C ARG A 72 11.63 -4.11 -16.02
N ALA A 73 10.40 -3.73 -15.73
CA ALA A 73 9.45 -4.54 -14.96
C ALA A 73 8.42 -5.21 -15.88
N THR A 74 7.97 -6.40 -15.48
CA THR A 74 6.85 -7.11 -16.11
C THR A 74 5.71 -7.18 -15.12
N PHE A 75 4.52 -6.73 -15.52
CA PHE A 75 3.34 -6.69 -14.67
C PHE A 75 2.23 -7.58 -15.23
N LYS A 76 1.42 -8.15 -14.33
CA LYS A 76 0.15 -8.78 -14.67
C LYS A 76 -0.97 -7.94 -14.10
N PHE A 77 -1.89 -7.49 -14.95
CA PHE A 77 -3.08 -6.74 -14.52
C PHE A 77 -4.27 -7.68 -14.39
N THR A 78 -5.02 -7.55 -13.30
CA THR A 78 -6.28 -8.26 -13.07
C THR A 78 -7.31 -7.25 -12.58
N LEU A 79 -8.44 -7.15 -13.28
CA LEU A 79 -9.56 -6.30 -12.86
C LEU A 79 -10.45 -7.09 -11.88
N LEU A 80 -10.61 -6.58 -10.67
CA LEU A 80 -11.54 -7.13 -9.67
C LEU A 80 -12.80 -6.28 -9.64
N LYS A 81 -13.96 -6.88 -9.96
CA LYS A 81 -15.25 -6.20 -9.98
C LYS A 81 -15.98 -6.37 -8.65
N ALA A 82 -16.31 -5.25 -8.01
CA ALA A 82 -17.10 -5.24 -6.78
C ALA A 82 -18.41 -6.04 -6.93
N GLY A 83 -18.72 -6.86 -5.91
CA GLY A 83 -19.89 -7.75 -5.90
C GLY A 83 -19.79 -9.00 -6.78
N LYS A 84 -18.71 -9.17 -7.56
CA LYS A 84 -18.49 -10.34 -8.40
C LYS A 84 -17.23 -11.12 -8.02
N ASP A 85 -16.10 -10.42 -7.90
CA ASP A 85 -14.80 -11.03 -7.66
C ASP A 85 -14.42 -10.92 -6.18
N LYS A 86 -13.60 -11.85 -5.68
CA LYS A 86 -13.03 -11.73 -4.33
C LYS A 86 -12.08 -10.53 -4.30
N ILE A 87 -12.38 -9.57 -3.45
CA ILE A 87 -11.55 -8.39 -3.20
C ILE A 87 -10.99 -8.51 -1.78
N PRO A 88 -9.67 -8.45 -1.56
CA PRO A 88 -9.09 -8.46 -0.23
C PRO A 88 -9.66 -7.34 0.65
N GLY A 89 -10.07 -7.67 1.86
CA GLY A 89 -10.72 -6.70 2.75
C GLY A 89 -12.07 -6.17 2.22
N LYS A 90 -12.72 -6.93 1.33
CA LYS A 90 -13.99 -6.67 0.61
C LYS A 90 -14.04 -5.46 -0.32
N GLU A 91 -13.24 -4.44 -0.03
CA GLU A 91 -13.13 -3.21 -0.81
C GLU A 91 -11.71 -2.66 -0.73
N ILE A 92 -11.29 -2.02 -1.82
CA ILE A 92 -10.04 -1.28 -1.92
C ILE A 92 -10.41 0.20 -2.01
N VAL A 93 -10.26 0.92 -0.90
CA VAL A 93 -10.54 2.36 -0.84
C VAL A 93 -9.26 3.20 -0.95
N GLN A 94 -8.11 2.58 -0.68
CA GLN A 94 -6.75 3.14 -0.77
C GLN A 94 -5.79 2.05 -1.26
N PRO A 95 -4.53 2.36 -1.59
CA PRO A 95 -3.55 1.35 -1.95
C PRO A 95 -3.44 0.28 -0.85
N LEU A 96 -3.54 -0.98 -1.24
CA LEU A 96 -3.28 -2.15 -0.41
C LEU A 96 -2.23 -2.99 -1.15
N ALA A 97 -1.33 -3.63 -0.45
CA ALA A 97 -0.38 -4.52 -1.08
C ALA A 97 -0.22 -5.83 -0.32
N GLU A 98 0.38 -6.80 -0.99
CA GLU A 98 0.80 -8.04 -0.39
C GLU A 98 2.08 -8.55 -1.05
N ASN A 99 2.84 -9.35 -0.31
CA ASN A 99 3.87 -10.23 -0.86
C ASN A 99 3.67 -11.64 -0.29
N ALA A 100 4.68 -12.50 -0.38
CA ALA A 100 4.59 -13.88 0.13
C ALA A 100 4.38 -13.94 1.65
N GLU A 101 4.82 -12.93 2.40
CA GLU A 101 4.89 -12.94 3.86
C GLU A 101 3.86 -12.01 4.50
N PHE A 102 3.61 -10.85 3.89
CA PHE A 102 2.86 -9.77 4.52
C PHE A 102 1.65 -9.33 3.69
N TRP A 103 0.59 -8.96 4.40
CA TRP A 103 -0.31 -7.90 3.97
C TRP A 103 0.29 -6.56 4.37
N ILE A 104 0.18 -5.57 3.49
CA ILE A 104 0.78 -4.25 3.63
C ILE A 104 -0.29 -3.18 3.49
N THR A 105 -0.53 -2.43 4.56
CA THR A 105 -1.52 -1.33 4.59
C THR A 105 -0.82 0.01 4.79
N PRO A 106 -0.62 0.81 3.73
CA PRO A 106 -0.03 2.15 3.84
C PRO A 106 -1.00 3.15 4.46
N GLY A 107 -0.46 4.06 5.26
CA GLY A 107 -1.09 5.31 5.69
C GLY A 107 -0.27 6.48 5.17
N LEU A 108 -0.96 7.46 4.58
CA LEU A 108 -0.34 8.59 3.89
C LEU A 108 -0.86 9.91 4.45
N ASP A 109 0.05 10.77 4.90
CA ASP A 109 -0.27 12.12 5.41
C ASP A 109 0.98 13.01 5.40
N GLU A 110 0.80 14.33 5.42
CA GLU A 110 1.91 15.28 5.57
C GLU A 110 2.59 15.16 6.95
N ASP A 111 1.87 14.63 7.94
CA ASP A 111 2.35 14.32 9.30
C ASP A 111 2.49 12.82 9.56
N LEU A 112 3.60 12.39 10.18
CA LEU A 112 3.86 10.97 10.41
C LEU A 112 2.93 10.35 11.46
N ASP A 113 2.50 11.11 12.47
CA ASP A 113 1.57 10.60 13.48
C ASP A 113 0.19 10.37 12.85
N GLU A 114 -0.23 11.26 11.94
CA GLU A 114 -1.47 11.05 11.17
C GLU A 114 -1.34 9.91 10.15
N ALA A 115 -0.19 9.76 9.49
CA ALA A 115 0.10 8.61 8.62
C ALA A 115 0.02 7.29 9.40
N MET A 116 0.59 7.23 10.61
CA MET A 116 0.51 6.07 11.52
C MET A 116 -0.95 5.75 11.89
N LYS A 117 -1.75 6.76 12.24
CA LYS A 117 -3.18 6.57 12.55
C LYS A 117 -3.94 6.03 11.34
N LYS A 118 -3.67 6.53 10.14
CA LYS A 118 -4.31 6.06 8.90
C LYS A 118 -3.93 4.61 8.58
N SER A 119 -2.64 4.28 8.69
CA SER A 119 -2.13 2.92 8.50
C SER A 119 -2.80 1.94 9.49
N THR A 120 -2.86 2.32 10.77
CA THR A 120 -3.50 1.52 11.83
C THR A 120 -4.99 1.30 11.57
N ARG A 121 -5.73 2.36 11.21
CA ARG A 121 -7.17 2.27 10.92
C ARG A 121 -7.44 1.38 9.72
N GLU A 122 -6.61 1.48 8.68
CA GLU A 122 -6.74 0.61 7.51
C GLU A 122 -6.42 -0.84 7.85
N ALA A 123 -5.37 -1.10 8.64
CA ALA A 123 -5.03 -2.44 9.11
C ALA A 123 -6.19 -3.09 9.88
N ILE A 124 -6.84 -2.34 10.78
CA ILE A 124 -8.02 -2.80 11.54
C ILE A 124 -9.19 -3.10 10.60
N ARG A 125 -9.51 -2.17 9.71
CA ARG A 125 -10.56 -2.35 8.70
C ARG A 125 -10.30 -3.61 7.88
N PHE A 126 -9.07 -3.77 7.39
CA PHE A 126 -8.66 -4.91 6.59
C PHE A 126 -8.82 -6.23 7.36
N LEU A 127 -8.28 -6.33 8.58
CA LEU A 127 -8.39 -7.54 9.40
C LEU A 127 -9.85 -7.90 9.73
N ASN A 128 -10.68 -6.89 9.99
CA ASN A 128 -12.11 -7.11 10.19
C ASN A 128 -12.79 -7.64 8.93
N GLN A 129 -12.54 -7.02 7.77
CA GLN A 129 -13.25 -7.37 6.54
C GLN A 129 -12.75 -8.67 5.89
N GLU A 130 -11.45 -8.96 5.97
CA GLU A 130 -10.87 -10.19 5.39
C GLU A 130 -11.03 -11.40 6.33
N TYR A 131 -10.79 -11.21 7.63
CA TYR A 131 -10.70 -12.30 8.60
C TYR A 131 -11.82 -12.33 9.65
N GLY A 132 -12.70 -11.32 9.68
CA GLY A 132 -13.80 -11.25 10.65
C GLY A 132 -13.34 -10.93 12.08
N ILE A 133 -12.14 -10.39 12.25
CA ILE A 133 -11.56 -10.09 13.56
C ILE A 133 -12.22 -8.83 14.13
N ASP A 134 -12.65 -8.92 15.39
CA ASP A 134 -13.22 -7.78 16.11
C ASP A 134 -12.19 -6.64 16.26
N GLU A 135 -12.66 -5.40 16.24
CA GLU A 135 -11.80 -4.21 16.30
C GLU A 135 -10.87 -4.20 17.52
N ALA A 136 -11.35 -4.55 18.71
CA ALA A 136 -10.52 -4.54 19.92
C ALA A 136 -9.42 -5.61 19.85
N ILE A 137 -9.72 -6.77 19.26
CA ILE A 137 -8.75 -7.84 19.04
C ILE A 137 -7.75 -7.46 17.95
N ALA A 138 -8.19 -6.82 16.87
CA ALA A 138 -7.32 -6.31 15.83
C ALA A 138 -6.31 -5.30 16.41
N TYR A 139 -6.75 -4.35 17.24
CA TYR A 139 -5.85 -3.44 17.94
C TYR A 139 -4.81 -4.17 18.79
N ALA A 140 -5.24 -5.13 19.60
CA ALA A 140 -4.35 -5.90 20.47
C ALA A 140 -3.31 -6.70 19.65
N TYR A 141 -3.75 -7.34 18.56
CA TYR A 141 -2.87 -8.06 17.64
C TYR A 141 -1.87 -7.13 16.97
N LEU A 142 -2.32 -6.02 16.38
CA LEU A 142 -1.45 -5.07 15.68
C LEU A 142 -0.37 -4.52 16.62
N SER A 143 -0.73 -4.21 17.86
CA SER A 143 0.22 -3.74 18.88
C SER A 143 1.25 -4.81 19.29
N ALA A 144 0.83 -6.07 19.41
CA ALA A 144 1.68 -7.14 19.92
C ALA A 144 2.53 -7.83 18.86
N ALA A 145 2.09 -7.80 17.59
CA ALA A 145 2.56 -8.73 16.58
C ALA A 145 2.80 -8.12 15.20
N THR A 146 2.51 -6.83 14.98
CA THR A 146 2.69 -6.17 13.68
C THR A 146 3.72 -5.05 13.76
N ASP A 147 4.62 -5.02 12.79
CA ASP A 147 5.57 -3.93 12.63
C ASP A 147 4.94 -2.83 11.77
N PHE A 148 5.12 -1.58 12.19
CA PHE A 148 4.77 -0.39 11.45
C PHE A 148 6.05 0.34 11.09
N GLU A 149 6.33 0.43 9.78
CA GLU A 149 7.58 0.97 9.26
C GLU A 149 7.32 2.29 8.53
N VAL A 150 8.32 3.17 8.53
CA VAL A 150 8.28 4.41 7.76
C VAL A 150 8.58 4.08 6.31
N SER A 151 7.66 4.39 5.39
CA SER A 151 7.91 4.20 3.95
C SER A 151 8.92 5.24 3.46
N GLN A 152 8.52 6.51 3.49
CA GLN A 152 9.33 7.67 3.13
C GLN A 152 8.89 8.91 3.93
N VAL A 153 9.78 9.92 4.00
CA VAL A 153 9.49 11.22 4.65
C VAL A 153 9.78 12.44 3.77
N VAL A 154 9.91 12.26 2.46
CA VAL A 154 10.51 13.26 1.56
C VAL A 154 9.55 13.80 0.49
N ASP A 155 8.39 13.20 0.30
CA ASP A 155 7.50 13.48 -0.85
C ASP A 155 6.38 14.48 -0.60
N LYS A 156 6.54 15.36 0.39
CA LYS A 156 5.48 16.24 0.94
C LYS A 156 4.42 15.45 1.71
N THR A 157 3.80 14.45 1.08
CA THR A 157 3.05 13.39 1.77
C THR A 157 4.04 12.34 2.23
N LYS A 158 4.00 11.95 3.50
CA LYS A 158 4.85 10.94 4.13
C LYS A 158 4.09 9.62 4.28
N GLY A 159 4.81 8.52 4.45
CA GLY A 159 4.23 7.18 4.55
C GLY A 159 4.62 6.43 5.82
N ILE A 160 3.64 5.77 6.43
CA ILE A 160 3.83 4.64 7.35
C ILE A 160 3.11 3.43 6.76
N HIS A 161 3.65 2.23 6.85
CA HIS A 161 2.93 1.02 6.41
C HIS A 161 3.02 -0.09 7.46
N ALA A 162 1.92 -0.81 7.64
CA ALA A 162 1.90 -1.99 8.51
C ALA A 162 2.37 -3.23 7.74
N LYS A 163 3.12 -4.12 8.40
CA LYS A 163 3.54 -5.43 7.86
C LYS A 163 2.87 -6.56 8.63
N ILE A 164 1.65 -6.89 8.21
CA ILE A 164 0.80 -7.89 8.86
C ILE A 164 1.18 -9.28 8.35
N ARG A 165 1.75 -10.13 9.20
CA ARG A 165 2.19 -11.48 8.80
C ARG A 165 1.00 -12.35 8.41
N LYS A 166 1.00 -12.83 7.17
CA LYS A 166 -0.01 -13.79 6.67
C LYS A 166 0.02 -15.11 7.43
N ALA A 167 1.20 -15.52 7.90
CA ALA A 167 1.37 -16.76 8.64
C ALA A 167 0.54 -16.83 9.93
N ASP A 168 0.21 -15.67 10.52
CA ASP A 168 -0.56 -15.57 11.76
C ASP A 168 -2.06 -15.92 11.53
N PHE A 169 -2.52 -15.99 10.28
CA PHE A 169 -3.93 -16.19 9.92
C PHE A 169 -4.22 -17.50 9.19
N LYS A 170 -3.28 -18.45 9.16
CA LYS A 170 -3.45 -19.75 8.46
C LYS A 170 -4.71 -20.51 8.90
N GLU A 171 -5.11 -20.39 10.16
CA GLU A 171 -6.30 -21.05 10.71
C GLU A 171 -7.62 -20.41 10.26
N PHE A 172 -7.56 -19.21 9.67
CA PHE A 172 -8.71 -18.51 9.08
C PHE A 172 -8.94 -18.87 7.61
N GLU A 173 -7.96 -19.50 6.96
CA GLU A 173 -8.10 -20.02 5.60
C GLU A 173 -8.96 -21.30 5.64
N LYS A 174 -10.27 -21.14 5.39
CA LYS A 174 -11.21 -22.26 5.20
C LYS A 174 -11.15 -22.82 3.79
#